data_AF-A0A6J1GZU3-F1
#
_entry.id   AF-A0A6J1GZU3-F1
#
_cell.length_a   1.000
_cell.length_b   1.000
_cell.length_c   1.000
_cell.angle_alpha   90.00
_cell.angle_beta   90.00
_cell.angle_gamma   90.00
#
_symmetry.space_group_name_H-M   'P 1'
#
loop_
_entity.id
_entity.type
_entity.pdbx_description
1 polymer ?
#
loop_
_entity_poly.entity_id
_entity_poly.type
_entity_poly.pdbx_seq_one_letter_code
_entity_poly.pdbx_strand_id
1 'polypeptide(L)'
;MQLLLKSVDSSDACIYAEIRTRIPETISWDYNFEPAGSSPLSFTVKSAALKEAIDDLEWPGSSVQISLEPSPPSVTFKGEGHGDLQVDFMYYANTDLLISFHCDRPVSYRYKYKFLRATTSNIPSSVIRENRGSKLTIGRGGMLKVQHLVSVARPSTSHPHIDSAGYQQPSRIAFIEFFVKPEEDTTDD
;
A
#
# COMPACT_ATOMS: atom_id res chain seq x y z
N MET A 1 -16.48 -32.51 37.21
CA MET A 1 -15.80 -31.22 37.45
C MET A 1 -14.98 -30.90 36.22
N GLN A 2 -15.22 -29.74 35.60
CA GLN A 2 -14.49 -29.29 34.41
C GLN A 2 -13.69 -28.06 34.80
N LEU A 3 -12.36 -28.19 34.82
CA LEU A 3 -11.46 -27.12 35.24
C LEU A 3 -11.14 -26.26 34.01
N LEU A 4 -11.52 -24.99 34.04
CA LEU A 4 -11.18 -24.01 33.02
C LEU A 4 -9.95 -23.21 33.49
N LEU A 5 -8.77 -23.53 32.97
CA LEU A 5 -7.53 -22.80 33.27
C LEU A 5 -7.40 -21.61 32.32
N LYS A 6 -7.54 -20.39 32.85
CA LYS A 6 -7.30 -19.14 32.13
C LYS A 6 -5.89 -18.66 32.46
N SER A 7 -5.03 -18.59 31.45
CA SER A 7 -3.71 -17.93 31.56
C SER A 7 -3.92 -16.48 31.96
N VAL A 8 -3.35 -16.07 33.10
CA VAL A 8 -3.31 -14.67 33.53
C VAL A 8 -1.92 -14.17 33.18
N ASP A 9 -1.82 -13.23 32.23
CA ASP A 9 -0.56 -12.56 31.93
C ASP A 9 -0.07 -11.86 33.21
N SER A 10 0.94 -12.45 33.86
CA SER A 10 1.58 -11.89 35.04
C SER A 10 2.50 -10.74 34.64
N SER A 11 2.52 -9.65 35.42
CA SER A 11 3.43 -8.51 35.24
C SER A 11 4.92 -8.90 35.27
N ASP A 12 5.23 -10.07 35.83
CA ASP A 12 6.58 -10.60 35.97
C ASP A 12 6.92 -11.68 34.92
N ALA A 13 6.08 -11.82 33.88
CA ALA A 13 6.34 -12.77 32.79
C ALA A 13 7.44 -12.24 31.86
N CYS A 14 8.53 -13.01 31.72
CA CYS A 14 9.59 -12.74 30.75
C CYS A 14 9.31 -13.50 29.45
N ILE A 15 9.35 -12.81 28.31
CA ILE A 15 9.32 -13.45 26.99
C ILE A 15 10.76 -13.53 26.48
N TYR A 16 11.31 -14.73 26.46
CA TYR A 16 12.58 -15.03 25.82
C TYR A 16 12.32 -15.70 24.47
N ALA A 17 12.90 -15.14 23.40
CA ALA A 17 12.87 -15.72 22.06
C ALA A 17 14.27 -15.70 21.46
N GLU A 18 14.80 -16.87 21.09
CA GLU A 18 16.02 -17.00 20.30
C GLU A 18 15.62 -17.17 18.82
N ILE A 19 15.95 -16.19 17.98
CA ILE A 19 15.72 -16.28 16.53
C ILE A 19 17.07 -16.49 15.85
N ARG A 20 17.25 -17.68 15.26
CA ARG A 20 18.47 -18.00 14.50
C ARG A 20 18.40 -17.41 13.11
N THR A 21 19.44 -16.67 12.73
CA THR A 21 19.58 -16.09 11.40
C THR A 21 20.09 -17.12 10.39
N ARG A 22 19.62 -17.04 9.15
CA ARG A 22 20.21 -17.75 8.00
C ARG A 22 20.86 -16.75 7.07
N ILE A 23 21.95 -17.16 6.42
CA ILE A 23 22.50 -16.41 5.30
C ILE A 23 21.48 -16.54 4.16
N PRO A 24 20.97 -15.43 3.60
CA PRO A 24 20.05 -15.49 2.47
C PRO A 24 20.68 -16.24 1.29
N GLU A 25 19.96 -17.20 0.72
CA GLU A 25 20.40 -17.95 -0.47
C GLU A 25 20.35 -17.09 -1.74
N THR A 26 19.60 -15.98 -1.69
CA THR A 26 19.47 -15.02 -2.78
C THR A 26 19.86 -13.64 -2.31
N ILE A 27 20.50 -12.88 -3.20
CA ILE A 27 20.82 -11.48 -2.97
C ILE A 27 19.52 -10.68 -3.11
N SER A 28 19.26 -9.79 -2.16
CA SER A 28 18.16 -8.83 -2.28
C SER A 28 18.35 -8.02 -3.56
N TRP A 29 17.34 -8.01 -4.41
CA TRP A 29 17.38 -7.18 -5.60
C TRP A 29 17.20 -5.72 -5.17
N ASP A 30 18.29 -4.97 -5.15
CA ASP A 30 18.23 -3.52 -4.94
C ASP A 30 17.66 -2.87 -6.20
N TYR A 31 16.33 -2.76 -6.26
CA TYR A 31 15.68 -2.03 -7.33
C TYR A 31 15.95 -0.54 -7.14
N ASN A 32 16.81 0.01 -8.00
CA ASN A 32 16.93 1.45 -8.12
C ASN A 32 15.69 1.98 -8.85
N PHE A 33 14.76 2.58 -8.10
CA PHE A 33 13.54 3.14 -8.66
C PHE A 33 13.88 4.41 -9.45
N GLU A 34 13.94 4.29 -10.77
CA GLU A 34 14.17 5.43 -11.66
C GLU A 34 12.84 6.13 -12.01
N PRO A 35 12.75 7.47 -11.93
CA PRO A 35 11.61 8.22 -12.41
C PRO A 35 11.33 7.96 -13.90
N ALA A 36 10.05 8.01 -14.31
CA ALA A 36 9.65 7.87 -15.69
C ALA A 36 9.91 9.14 -16.53
N GLY A 37 11.19 9.47 -16.73
CA GLY A 37 11.60 10.70 -17.44
C GLY A 37 11.70 11.91 -16.51
N SER A 38 11.55 13.10 -17.07
CA SER A 38 11.68 14.37 -16.32
C SER A 38 10.44 14.71 -15.48
N SER A 39 9.26 14.21 -15.87
CA SER A 39 7.99 14.48 -15.18
C SER A 39 7.62 13.32 -14.24
N PRO A 40 7.19 13.59 -13.00
CA PRO A 40 6.76 12.56 -12.08
C PRO A 40 5.38 12.02 -12.47
N LEU A 41 5.30 10.72 -12.78
CA LEU A 41 4.03 10.00 -12.91
C LEU A 41 3.61 9.50 -11.54
N SER A 42 2.76 10.24 -10.84
CA SER A 42 2.33 9.84 -9.49
C SER A 42 0.95 10.36 -9.11
N PHE A 43 0.27 9.60 -8.26
CA PHE A 43 -0.97 10.02 -7.65
C PHE A 43 -1.06 9.53 -6.22
N THR A 44 -1.84 10.21 -5.40
CA THR A 44 -2.09 9.83 -4.01
C THR A 44 -3.57 9.66 -3.81
N VAL A 45 -3.98 8.50 -3.34
CA VAL A 45 -5.37 8.18 -3.03
C VAL A 45 -5.54 7.82 -1.56
N LYS A 46 -6.74 7.98 -1.01
CA LYS A 46 -7.10 7.39 0.29
C LYS A 46 -6.79 5.89 0.28
N SER A 47 -6.07 5.41 1.29
CA SER A 47 -5.64 4.02 1.41
C SER A 47 -6.81 3.03 1.42
N ALA A 48 -7.94 3.42 2.02
CA ALA A 48 -9.16 2.61 1.99
C ALA A 48 -9.72 2.48 0.56
N ALA A 49 -9.77 3.59 -0.19
CA ALA A 49 -10.27 3.62 -1.56
C ALA A 49 -9.38 2.83 -2.52
N LEU A 50 -8.05 2.89 -2.33
CA LEU A 50 -7.12 2.05 -3.10
C LEU A 50 -7.37 0.57 -2.84
N LYS A 51 -7.56 0.18 -1.58
CA LYS A 51 -7.80 -1.21 -1.21
C LYS A 51 -9.10 -1.71 -1.84
N GLU A 52 -10.18 -0.95 -1.69
CA GLU A 52 -11.49 -1.26 -2.27
C GLU A 52 -11.40 -1.39 -3.80
N ALA A 53 -10.81 -0.41 -4.49
CA ALA A 53 -10.67 -0.45 -5.94
C ALA A 53 -9.87 -1.66 -6.45
N ILE A 54 -8.84 -2.10 -5.71
CA ILE A 54 -8.09 -3.32 -6.07
C ILE A 54 -8.93 -4.56 -5.79
N ASP A 55 -9.58 -4.64 -4.62
CA ASP A 55 -10.39 -5.80 -4.23
C ASP A 55 -11.59 -6.02 -5.16
N ASP A 56 -12.21 -4.94 -5.66
CA ASP A 56 -13.34 -5.01 -6.60
C ASP A 56 -12.94 -5.62 -7.95
N LEU A 57 -11.65 -5.53 -8.33
CA LEU A 57 -11.11 -6.05 -9.59
C LEU A 57 -10.59 -7.49 -9.48
N GLU A 58 -10.98 -8.21 -8.42
CA GLU A 58 -10.59 -9.60 -8.18
C GLU A 58 -11.18 -10.55 -9.23
N TRP A 59 -10.35 -10.93 -10.21
CA TRP A 59 -10.63 -12.04 -11.13
C TRP A 59 -9.51 -13.09 -11.03
N PRO A 60 -9.82 -14.40 -11.05
CA PRO A 60 -8.81 -15.44 -10.99
C PRO A 60 -7.82 -15.34 -12.16
N GLY A 61 -6.53 -15.18 -11.85
CA GLY A 61 -5.46 -15.15 -12.86
C GLY A 61 -5.42 -13.88 -13.72
N SER A 62 -6.16 -12.83 -13.36
CA SER A 62 -6.25 -11.61 -14.16
C SER A 62 -5.11 -10.62 -13.91
N SER A 63 -5.11 -9.61 -14.77
CA SER A 63 -4.28 -8.43 -14.66
C SER A 63 -5.17 -7.21 -14.55
N VAL A 64 -4.68 -6.21 -13.84
CA VAL A 64 -5.32 -4.90 -13.73
C VAL A 64 -4.46 -3.92 -14.53
N GLN A 65 -5.11 -3.23 -15.45
CA GLN A 65 -4.55 -2.11 -16.17
C GLN A 65 -4.77 -0.83 -15.34
N ILE A 66 -3.70 -0.07 -15.11
CA ILE A 66 -3.74 1.23 -14.47
C ILE A 66 -3.40 2.27 -15.52
N SER A 67 -4.33 3.18 -15.76
CA SER A 67 -4.17 4.27 -16.73
C SER A 67 -4.22 5.63 -16.02
N LEU A 68 -3.31 6.54 -16.40
CA LEU A 68 -3.33 7.93 -15.95
C LEU A 68 -3.56 8.81 -17.17
N GLU A 69 -4.58 9.64 -17.12
CA GLU A 69 -4.91 10.62 -18.15
C GLU A 69 -4.68 12.04 -17.62
N PRO A 70 -3.96 12.92 -18.34
CA PRO A 70 -3.73 14.29 -17.87
C PRO A 70 -4.89 15.25 -18.18
N SER A 71 -5.75 14.92 -19.17
CA SER A 71 -6.81 15.81 -19.64
C SER A 71 -8.04 15.03 -20.14
N PRO A 72 -9.12 14.91 -19.34
CA PRO A 72 -9.23 15.37 -17.95
C PRO A 72 -8.30 14.58 -17.01
N PRO A 73 -7.79 15.18 -15.91
CA PRO A 73 -6.95 14.48 -14.96
C PRO A 73 -7.71 13.33 -14.27
N SER A 74 -7.34 12.09 -14.55
CA SER A 74 -7.95 10.91 -13.95
C SER A 74 -6.99 9.73 -13.81
N VAL A 75 -7.33 8.85 -12.88
CA VAL A 75 -6.70 7.53 -12.72
C VAL A 75 -7.79 6.48 -12.90
N THR A 76 -7.54 5.51 -13.78
CA THR A 76 -8.47 4.43 -14.08
C THR A 76 -7.82 3.10 -13.74
N PHE A 77 -8.52 2.27 -12.99
CA PHE A 77 -8.18 0.87 -12.77
C PHE A 77 -9.16 0.00 -13.55
N LYS A 78 -8.66 -0.81 -14.47
CA LYS A 78 -9.47 -1.67 -15.34
C LYS A 78 -9.05 -3.12 -15.15
N GLY A 79 -10.00 -3.99 -14.80
CA GLY A 79 -9.79 -5.42 -14.67
C GLY A 79 -10.51 -6.16 -15.80
N GLU A 80 -9.77 -6.96 -16.57
CA GLU A 80 -10.31 -7.80 -17.64
C GLU A 80 -10.29 -9.26 -17.20
N GLY A 81 -11.46 -9.91 -17.24
CA GLY A 81 -11.64 -11.30 -16.81
C GLY A 81 -12.88 -11.92 -17.47
N HIS A 82 -13.88 -12.31 -16.68
CA HIS A 82 -15.18 -12.75 -17.21
C HIS A 82 -16.09 -11.61 -17.67
N GLY A 83 -15.64 -10.37 -17.51
CA GLY A 83 -16.27 -9.14 -17.96
C GLY A 83 -15.25 -8.00 -17.94
N ASP A 84 -15.74 -6.78 -18.13
CA ASP A 84 -14.95 -5.56 -18.02
C ASP A 84 -15.44 -4.76 -16.80
N LEU A 85 -14.57 -4.57 -15.81
CA LEU A 85 -14.84 -3.71 -14.66
C LEU A 85 -13.82 -2.59 -14.63
N GLN A 86 -14.32 -1.37 -14.42
CA GLN A 86 -13.52 -0.16 -14.40
C GLN A 86 -13.87 0.68 -13.16
N VAL A 87 -12.83 1.12 -12.46
CA VAL A 87 -12.92 2.05 -11.34
C VAL A 87 -12.18 3.33 -11.71
N ASP A 88 -12.91 4.44 -11.74
CA ASP A 88 -12.37 5.75 -12.13
C ASP A 88 -12.26 6.69 -10.93
N PHE A 89 -11.06 7.26 -10.76
CA PHE A 89 -10.79 8.36 -9.87
C PHE A 89 -10.58 9.62 -10.70
N MET A 90 -11.63 10.44 -10.81
CA MET A 90 -11.56 11.73 -11.50
C MET A 90 -11.08 12.81 -10.53
N TYR A 91 -10.00 13.53 -10.86
CA TYR A 91 -9.37 14.49 -9.95
C TYR A 91 -10.32 15.58 -9.46
N TYR A 92 -11.16 16.10 -10.36
CA TYR A 92 -12.09 17.19 -10.03
C TYR A 92 -13.39 16.72 -9.38
N ALA A 93 -13.79 15.45 -9.56
CA ALA A 93 -15.03 14.92 -8.99
C ALA A 93 -14.81 14.14 -7.69
N ASN A 94 -13.63 13.56 -7.51
CA ASN A 94 -13.28 12.71 -6.37
C ASN A 94 -12.13 13.30 -5.55
N THR A 95 -12.12 14.62 -5.32
CA THR A 95 -11.07 15.32 -4.56
C THR A 95 -10.84 14.71 -3.16
N ASP A 96 -11.89 14.13 -2.58
CA ASP A 96 -11.81 13.45 -1.29
C ASP A 96 -11.08 12.11 -1.35
N LEU A 97 -11.04 11.46 -2.51
CA LEU A 97 -10.41 10.15 -2.72
C LEU A 97 -9.05 10.30 -3.36
N LEU A 98 -8.91 11.14 -4.39
CA LEU A 98 -7.68 11.44 -5.13
C LEU A 98 -7.07 12.75 -4.62
N ILE A 99 -6.17 12.62 -3.65
CA ILE A 99 -5.57 13.71 -2.87
C ILE A 99 -4.58 14.53 -3.71
N SER A 100 -3.81 13.87 -4.58
CA SER A 100 -2.84 14.54 -5.46
C SER A 100 -2.70 13.78 -6.76
N PHE A 101 -2.49 14.49 -7.86
CA PHE A 101 -2.28 13.89 -9.17
C PHE A 101 -1.20 14.65 -9.93
N HIS A 102 -0.23 13.93 -10.47
CA HIS A 102 0.85 14.43 -11.30
C HIS A 102 1.01 13.49 -12.50
N CYS A 103 0.65 13.98 -13.67
CA CYS A 103 0.78 13.29 -14.94
C CYS A 103 0.75 14.34 -16.05
N ASP A 104 1.70 14.31 -16.96
CA ASP A 104 1.80 15.24 -18.11
C ASP A 104 1.51 14.55 -19.45
N ARG A 105 1.38 13.23 -19.45
CA ARG A 105 1.15 12.42 -20.65
C ARG A 105 0.28 11.20 -20.32
N PRO A 106 -0.60 10.75 -21.24
CA PRO A 106 -1.35 9.53 -21.05
C PRO A 106 -0.39 8.33 -20.92
N VAL A 107 -0.59 7.51 -19.90
CA VAL A 107 0.16 6.27 -19.69
C VAL A 107 -0.77 5.16 -19.24
N SER A 108 -0.44 3.93 -19.61
CA SER A 108 -1.19 2.74 -19.23
C SER A 108 -0.23 1.57 -19.06
N TYR A 109 -0.35 0.87 -17.93
CA TYR A 109 0.46 -0.31 -17.62
C TYR A 109 -0.41 -1.41 -17.00
N ARG A 110 -0.11 -2.66 -17.33
CA ARG A 110 -0.79 -3.84 -16.78
C ARG A 110 0.04 -4.47 -15.68
N TYR A 111 -0.60 -4.91 -14.61
CA TYR A 111 0.04 -5.59 -13.48
C TYR A 111 -0.78 -6.81 -13.08
N LYS A 112 -0.11 -7.91 -12.71
CA LYS A 112 -0.81 -9.10 -12.19
C LYS A 112 -1.57 -8.74 -10.93
N TYR A 113 -2.87 -9.07 -10.91
CA TYR A 113 -3.76 -8.78 -9.78
C TYR A 113 -3.17 -9.25 -8.44
N LYS A 114 -2.62 -10.47 -8.40
CA LYS A 114 -2.04 -11.04 -7.17
C LYS A 114 -0.93 -10.18 -6.54
N PHE A 115 -0.13 -9.47 -7.35
CA PHE A 115 0.95 -8.63 -6.85
C PHE A 115 0.44 -7.25 -6.43
N LEU A 116 -0.55 -6.70 -7.14
CA LEU A 116 -1.24 -5.49 -6.70
C LEU A 116 -1.98 -5.71 -5.38
N ARG A 117 -2.73 -6.81 -5.27
CA ARG A 117 -3.44 -7.20 -4.05
C ARG A 117 -2.50 -7.35 -2.86
N ALA A 118 -1.28 -7.85 -3.07
CA ALA A 118 -0.28 -7.96 -2.01
C ALA A 118 0.11 -6.60 -1.42
N THR A 119 0.03 -5.51 -2.20
CA THR A 119 0.29 -4.15 -1.70
C THR A 119 -0.75 -3.69 -0.67
N THR A 120 -1.98 -4.21 -0.75
CA THR A 120 -3.10 -3.79 0.12
C THR A 120 -3.57 -4.83 1.15
N SER A 121 -3.16 -6.09 1.02
CA SER A 121 -3.69 -7.22 1.80
C SER A 121 -3.33 -7.20 3.29
N ASN A 122 -2.12 -6.74 3.65
CA ASN A 122 -1.60 -6.79 5.02
C ASN A 122 -1.28 -5.39 5.58
N ILE A 123 -1.95 -4.38 5.04
CA ILE A 123 -1.79 -3.02 5.54
C ILE A 123 -2.34 -2.94 6.98
N PRO A 124 -1.58 -2.38 7.95
CA PRO A 124 -2.08 -2.18 9.30
C PRO A 124 -3.42 -1.43 9.30
N SER A 125 -4.37 -1.86 10.13
CA SER A 125 -5.69 -1.22 10.20
C SER A 125 -5.61 0.28 10.53
N SER A 126 -4.54 0.74 11.18
CA SER A 126 -4.27 2.16 11.41
C SER A 126 -4.12 2.94 10.10
N VAL A 127 -3.52 2.39 9.06
CA VAL A 127 -3.40 3.05 7.75
C VAL A 127 -4.76 3.20 7.08
N ILE A 128 -5.60 2.17 7.17
CA ILE A 128 -6.95 2.18 6.57
C ILE A 128 -7.86 3.13 7.36
N ARG A 129 -7.79 3.10 8.70
CA ARG A 129 -8.60 3.95 9.60
C ARG A 129 -8.19 5.42 9.56
N GLU A 130 -6.89 5.70 9.63
CA GLU A 130 -6.38 7.07 9.59
C GLU A 130 -6.37 7.63 8.16
N ASN A 131 -6.36 6.74 7.16
CA ASN A 131 -6.55 7.03 5.75
C ASN A 131 -5.63 8.15 5.23
N ARG A 132 -4.39 8.20 5.75
CA ARG A 132 -3.39 9.27 5.50
C ARG A 132 -2.88 9.32 4.05
N GLY A 133 -3.29 8.36 3.22
CA GLY A 133 -3.00 8.32 1.80
C GLY A 133 -1.97 7.25 1.44
N SER A 134 -2.22 6.62 0.30
CA SER A 134 -1.28 5.75 -0.40
C SER A 134 -0.80 6.47 -1.64
N LYS A 135 0.51 6.69 -1.76
CA LYS A 135 1.10 7.30 -2.96
C LYS A 135 1.54 6.19 -3.91
N LEU A 136 1.10 6.29 -5.16
CA LEU A 136 1.50 5.44 -6.25
C LEU A 136 2.38 6.25 -7.20
N THR A 137 3.51 5.70 -7.58
CA THR A 137 4.46 6.33 -8.51
C THR A 137 4.84 5.32 -9.58
N ILE A 138 4.74 5.70 -10.84
CA ILE A 138 5.12 4.87 -11.98
C ILE A 138 6.49 5.34 -12.46
N GLY A 139 7.47 4.46 -12.34
CA GLY A 139 8.86 4.68 -12.73
C GLY A 139 9.13 4.25 -14.17
N ARG A 140 10.41 4.26 -14.53
CA ARG A 140 10.89 3.78 -15.83
C ARG A 140 10.41 2.35 -16.10
N GLY A 141 10.00 2.10 -17.34
CA GLY A 141 9.54 0.79 -17.79
C GLY A 141 8.25 0.33 -17.11
N GLY A 142 7.45 1.23 -16.52
CA GLY A 142 6.18 0.91 -15.88
C GLY A 142 6.30 0.31 -14.48
N MET A 143 7.48 0.33 -13.86
CA MET A 143 7.65 -0.13 -12.47
C MET A 143 6.74 0.67 -11.53
N LEU A 144 5.85 -0.01 -10.83
CA LEU A 144 4.94 0.62 -9.88
C LEU A 144 5.54 0.60 -8.47
N LYS A 145 5.68 1.77 -7.86
CA LYS A 145 5.97 1.94 -6.44
C LYS A 145 4.69 2.33 -5.71
N VAL A 146 4.27 1.53 -4.73
CA VAL A 146 3.15 1.85 -3.83
C VAL A 146 3.70 2.13 -2.44
N GLN A 147 3.46 3.32 -1.92
CA GLN A 147 3.94 3.77 -0.61
C GLN A 147 2.74 4.07 0.31
N HIS A 148 2.67 3.36 1.44
CA HIS A 148 1.64 3.57 2.46
C HIS A 148 2.21 4.34 3.65
N LEU A 149 1.53 5.41 4.05
CA LEU A 149 1.85 6.17 5.26
C LEU A 149 1.24 5.48 6.48
N VAL A 150 2.09 5.09 7.44
CA VAL A 150 1.69 4.34 8.64
C VAL A 150 1.99 5.13 9.90
N SER A 151 1.01 5.23 10.78
CA SER A 151 1.17 5.74 12.13
C SER A 151 1.53 4.58 13.06
N VAL A 152 2.70 4.68 13.69
CA VAL A 152 3.20 3.72 14.66
C VAL A 152 2.87 4.28 16.05
N ALA A 153 1.89 3.63 16.70
CA ALA A 153 1.60 3.90 18.09
C ALA A 153 2.83 3.57 18.94
N ARG A 154 3.23 4.48 19.82
CA ARG A 154 4.17 4.12 20.88
C ARG A 154 3.40 3.24 21.87
N PRO A 155 3.93 2.08 22.28
CA PRO A 155 3.38 1.40 23.43
C PRO A 155 3.46 2.37 24.61
N SER A 156 2.32 2.71 25.20
CA SER A 156 2.31 3.37 26.50
C SER A 156 2.90 2.38 27.48
N THR A 157 4.18 2.51 27.81
CA THR A 157 4.69 1.91 29.04
C THR A 157 3.88 2.55 30.16
N SER A 158 2.91 1.80 30.67
CA SER A 158 2.12 2.14 31.84
C SER A 158 3.04 2.11 33.06
N HIS A 159 3.84 3.15 33.23
CA HIS A 159 4.28 3.56 34.56
C HIS A 159 3.38 4.71 34.97
N PRO A 160 2.56 4.55 36.03
CA PRO A 160 1.80 5.65 36.58
C PRO A 160 2.77 6.55 37.36
N HIS A 161 3.66 7.26 36.67
CA HIS A 161 4.23 8.46 37.24
C HIS A 161 3.29 9.59 36.86
N ILE A 162 2.38 9.88 37.78
CA ILE A 162 1.67 11.16 37.82
C ILE A 162 2.78 12.19 37.96
N ASP A 163 3.11 12.86 36.86
CA ASP A 163 3.64 14.20 36.88
C ASP A 163 3.36 14.89 35.53
N SER A 164 2.43 15.84 35.63
CA SER A 164 2.41 17.13 34.93
C SER A 164 2.30 17.18 33.38
N ALA A 165 1.21 17.83 32.95
CA ALA A 165 0.94 18.39 31.62
C ALA A 165 0.68 17.38 30.48
N GLY A 166 -0.59 17.29 30.06
CA GLY A 166 -1.11 16.38 29.05
C GLY A 166 -0.69 16.70 27.61
N TYR A 167 0.58 16.46 27.29
CA TYR A 167 1.03 16.31 25.91
C TYR A 167 1.05 14.82 25.56
N GLN A 168 -0.01 14.34 24.89
CA GLN A 168 0.09 13.08 24.15
C GLN A 168 1.26 13.23 23.17
N GLN A 169 2.31 12.43 23.34
CA GLN A 169 3.42 12.44 22.38
C GLN A 169 2.88 12.02 21.01
N PRO A 170 3.18 12.77 19.93
CA PRO A 170 2.64 12.47 18.61
C PRO A 170 3.12 11.10 18.12
N SER A 171 2.22 10.38 17.43
CA SER A 171 2.56 9.09 16.81
C SER A 171 3.69 9.26 15.80
N ARG A 172 4.60 8.26 15.73
CA ARG A 172 5.68 8.29 14.73
C ARG A 172 5.11 7.90 13.37
N ILE A 173 5.53 8.57 12.32
CA ILE A 173 5.15 8.22 10.94
C ILE A 173 6.25 7.33 10.36
N ALA A 174 5.85 6.20 9.79
CA ALA A 174 6.68 5.31 8.99
C ALA A 174 6.05 5.11 7.61
N PHE A 175 6.80 4.53 6.68
CA PHE A 175 6.29 4.14 5.37
C PHE A 175 6.55 2.67 5.09
N ILE A 176 5.62 2.04 4.37
CA ILE A 176 5.79 0.70 3.79
C ILE A 176 5.77 0.87 2.28
N GLU A 177 6.76 0.30 1.60
CA GLU A 177 6.91 0.38 0.15
C GLU A 177 6.80 -0.99 -0.50
N PHE A 178 6.04 -1.02 -1.60
CA PHE A 178 5.94 -2.16 -2.49
C PHE A 178 6.41 -1.75 -3.89
N PHE A 179 7.13 -2.66 -4.54
CA PHE A 179 7.56 -2.50 -5.92
C PHE A 179 6.94 -3.63 -6.75
N VAL A 180 6.20 -3.25 -7.80
CA VAL A 180 5.47 -4.19 -8.64
C VAL A 180 5.90 -3.98 -10.09
N LYS A 181 6.45 -5.03 -10.69
CA LYS A 181 6.77 -5.03 -12.12
C LYS A 181 5.49 -5.09 -12.95
N PRO A 182 5.40 -4.32 -14.04
CA PRO A 182 4.33 -4.51 -15.00
C PRO A 182 4.48 -5.86 -15.70
N GLU A 183 3.40 -6.30 -16.33
CA GLU A 183 3.46 -7.37 -17.30
C GLU A 183 4.19 -6.88 -18.55
N GLU A 184 4.99 -7.77 -19.13
CA GLU A 184 5.56 -7.54 -20.46
C GLU A 184 4.44 -7.78 -21.47
N ASP A 185 4.25 -6.87 -22.41
CA ASP A 185 3.42 -7.15 -23.58
C ASP A 185 4.10 -8.31 -24.30
N THR A 186 3.45 -9.46 -24.35
CA THR A 186 3.88 -10.56 -25.21
C THR A 186 3.72 -10.07 -26.65
N THR A 187 4.78 -9.49 -27.20
CA THR A 187 4.95 -9.40 -28.65
C THR A 187 5.15 -10.83 -29.14
N ASP A 188 4.05 -11.55 -29.29
CA ASP A 188 3.96 -12.71 -30.18
C ASP A 188 4.02 -12.12 -31.60
N ASP A 189 5.23 -12.04 -32.15
CA ASP A 189 5.48 -11.94 -33.60
C ASP A 189 5.40 -13.33 -34.24
#